data_AF-A0A9E4FKC4-F1
#
_entry.id   AF-A0A9E4FKC4-F1
#
_cell.length_a   1.000
_cell.length_b   1.000
_cell.length_c   1.000
_cell.angle_alpha   90.00
_cell.angle_beta   90.00
_cell.angle_gamma   90.00
#
_symmetry.space_group_name_H-M   'P 1'
#
loop_
_entity.id
_entity.type
_entity.pdbx_description
1 polymer ?
#
loop_
_entity_poly.entity_id
_entity_poly.type
_entity_poly.pdbx_seq_one_letter_code
_entity_poly.pdbx_strand_id
1 'polypeptide(L)'
;MPAERRFGMDHEHYDWSPLIKRGVLRWPENARAALCVIVNLEHMEWIPPQGSFTVGNLSGGLGPRPYPDYARFSQREYGHRVGIFRVLDVLDKHGSKATISMDALTAANYPYLVN
;
A
#
# COMPACT_ATOMS: atom_id res chain seq x y z
N MET A 1 -19.01 6.16 15.49
CA MET A 1 -20.23 6.74 14.87
C MET A 1 -21.24 5.61 14.73
N PRO A 2 -22.44 5.69 15.34
CA PRO A 2 -23.50 4.75 15.02
C PRO A 2 -23.91 4.95 13.56
N ALA A 3 -23.96 3.89 12.76
CA ALA A 3 -24.40 4.00 11.37
C ALA A 3 -25.90 4.35 11.32
N GLU A 4 -26.26 5.46 10.68
CA GLU A 4 -27.65 5.83 10.45
C GLU A 4 -28.21 4.95 9.32
N ARG A 5 -29.10 4.03 9.69
CA ARG A 5 -29.72 3.13 8.72
C ARG A 5 -30.69 3.91 7.84
N ARG A 6 -30.29 4.16 6.61
CA ARG A 6 -31.12 4.77 5.56
C ARG A 6 -31.10 3.90 4.31
N PHE A 7 -32.04 4.14 3.39
CA PHE A 7 -32.00 3.49 2.08
C PHE A 7 -30.81 4.02 1.28
N GLY A 8 -29.82 3.16 1.02
CA GLY A 8 -28.59 3.50 0.31
C GLY A 8 -27.34 3.29 1.15
N MET A 9 -26.31 4.12 0.92
CA MET A 9 -25.10 4.13 1.75
C MET A 9 -25.36 4.88 3.07
N ASP A 10 -24.72 4.43 4.13
CA ASP A 10 -24.74 5.05 5.46
C ASP A 10 -23.73 6.21 5.61
N HIS A 11 -23.06 6.59 4.51
CA HIS A 11 -22.14 7.72 4.42
C HIS A 11 -22.40 8.57 3.16
N GLU A 12 -21.66 9.66 2.99
CA GLU A 12 -21.81 10.62 1.87
C GLU A 12 -20.63 10.62 0.87
N HIS A 13 -19.62 9.77 1.08
CA HIS A 13 -18.40 9.75 0.24
C HIS A 13 -18.62 9.40 -1.24
N TYR A 14 -19.69 8.68 -1.57
CA TYR A 14 -20.05 8.31 -2.94
C TYR A 14 -21.52 7.88 -3.03
N ASP A 15 -22.06 7.97 -4.24
CA ASP A 15 -23.45 7.61 -4.52
C ASP A 15 -23.71 6.10 -4.36
N TRP A 16 -24.88 5.77 -3.84
CA TRP A 16 -25.31 4.38 -3.74
C TRP A 16 -25.57 3.77 -5.13
N SER A 17 -24.77 2.77 -5.50
CA SER A 17 -24.88 2.06 -6.78
C SER A 17 -25.12 0.57 -6.56
N PRO A 18 -26.40 0.12 -6.51
CA PRO A 18 -26.75 -1.28 -6.30
C PRO A 18 -26.48 -2.13 -7.55
N LEU A 19 -26.10 -3.40 -7.36
CA LEU A 19 -25.71 -4.32 -8.46
C LEU A 19 -26.73 -4.36 -9.60
N ILE A 20 -28.03 -4.37 -9.28
CA ILE A 20 -29.14 -4.46 -10.24
C ILE A 20 -29.21 -3.25 -11.18
N LYS A 21 -28.68 -2.09 -10.74
CA LYS A 21 -28.65 -0.84 -11.51
C LYS A 21 -27.28 -0.57 -12.14
N ARG A 22 -26.25 -1.37 -11.87
CA ARG A 22 -24.91 -1.14 -12.40
C ARG A 22 -24.88 -1.43 -13.90
N GLY A 23 -24.37 -0.47 -14.68
CA GLY A 23 -24.08 -0.68 -16.09
C GLY A 23 -22.98 -1.72 -16.32
N VAL A 24 -22.87 -2.21 -17.55
CA VAL A 24 -21.81 -3.14 -17.94
C VAL A 24 -20.48 -2.40 -17.98
N LEU A 25 -19.54 -2.77 -17.09
CA LEU A 25 -18.17 -2.27 -17.11
C LEU A 25 -17.42 -2.90 -18.28
N ARG A 26 -16.93 -2.08 -19.21
CA ARG A 26 -16.09 -2.52 -20.34
C ARG A 26 -14.71 -1.91 -20.20
N TRP A 27 -13.71 -2.77 -20.05
CA TRP A 27 -12.31 -2.36 -20.08
C TRP A 27 -11.84 -2.11 -21.51
N PRO A 28 -10.72 -1.38 -21.70
CA PRO A 28 -10.07 -1.28 -23.00
C PRO A 28 -9.94 -2.66 -23.66
N GLU A 29 -10.11 -2.69 -24.99
CA GLU A 29 -10.04 -3.92 -25.79
C GLU A 29 -11.05 -5.01 -25.39
N ASN A 30 -12.13 -4.66 -24.67
CA ASN A 30 -13.11 -5.60 -24.12
C ASN A 30 -12.49 -6.65 -23.17
N ALA A 31 -11.39 -6.31 -22.49
CA ALA A 31 -10.80 -7.19 -21.49
C ALA A 31 -11.82 -7.57 -20.40
N ARG A 32 -11.72 -8.79 -19.88
CA ARG A 32 -12.65 -9.32 -18.86
C ARG A 32 -12.25 -8.95 -17.43
N ALA A 33 -11.00 -8.52 -17.24
CA ALA A 33 -10.44 -8.11 -15.97
C ALA A 33 -9.40 -7.00 -16.19
N ALA A 34 -9.24 -6.16 -15.18
CA ALA A 34 -8.13 -5.20 -15.10
C ALA A 34 -7.22 -5.61 -13.94
N LEU A 35 -5.91 -5.59 -14.16
CA LEU A 35 -4.91 -5.81 -13.12
C LEU A 35 -4.28 -4.48 -12.75
N CYS A 36 -4.31 -4.14 -11.47
CA CYS A 36 -3.58 -3.01 -10.91
C CYS A 36 -2.53 -3.54 -9.95
N VAL A 37 -1.25 -3.32 -10.26
CA VAL A 37 -0.13 -3.67 -9.38
C VAL A 37 0.24 -2.43 -8.59
N ILE A 38 0.11 -2.49 -7.27
CA ILE A 38 0.49 -1.41 -6.37
C ILE A 38 1.70 -1.85 -5.57
N VAL A 39 2.79 -1.09 -5.64
CA VAL A 39 3.99 -1.28 -4.83
C VAL A 39 4.00 -0.22 -3.74
N ASN A 40 3.86 -0.66 -2.49
CA ASN A 40 3.89 0.22 -1.33
C ASN A 40 5.32 0.44 -0.87
N LEU A 41 5.69 1.70 -0.65
CA LEU A 41 6.96 2.11 -0.05
C LEU A 41 6.63 2.93 1.19
N GLU A 42 7.08 2.45 2.35
CA GLU A 42 6.69 2.97 3.66
C GLU A 42 7.93 3.20 4.52
N HIS A 43 8.09 4.42 5.03
CA HIS A 43 9.18 4.75 5.92
C HIS A 43 8.91 4.18 7.30
N MET A 44 9.92 3.52 7.88
CA MET A 44 9.88 3.06 9.25
C MET A 44 10.82 3.89 10.10
N GLU A 45 10.26 4.56 11.11
CA GLU A 45 11.06 5.24 12.12
C GLU A 45 11.71 4.21 13.07
N TRP A 46 13.00 4.40 13.36
CA TRP A 46 13.71 3.52 14.30
C TRP A 46 13.20 3.69 15.74
N ILE A 47 12.90 4.93 16.12
CA ILE A 47 12.22 5.28 17.38
C ILE A 47 10.90 5.92 16.98
N PRO A 48 9.76 5.22 17.16
CA PRO A 48 8.47 5.79 16.82
C PRO A 48 8.12 6.94 17.79
N PRO A 49 7.46 8.01 17.31
CA PRO A 49 6.97 9.11 18.13
C PRO A 49 6.08 8.65 19.29
N GLN A 50 5.99 9.47 20.33
CA GLN A 50 5.10 9.19 21.46
C GLN A 50 3.64 9.11 20.97
N GLY A 51 2.93 8.04 21.37
CA GLY A 51 1.55 7.80 20.95
C GLY A 51 1.42 7.05 19.62
N SER A 52 2.53 6.72 18.95
CA SER A 52 2.49 5.88 17.75
C SER A 52 1.90 4.51 18.04
N PHE A 53 1.00 4.07 17.17
CA PHE A 53 0.39 2.75 17.21
C PHE A 53 1.20 1.78 16.35
N THR A 54 1.59 0.64 16.91
CA THR A 54 2.15 -0.48 16.16
C THR A 54 1.27 -1.70 16.37
N VAL A 55 0.88 -2.33 15.26
CA VAL A 55 0.18 -3.62 15.31
C VAL A 55 1.14 -4.66 15.91
N GLY A 56 0.76 -5.26 17.04
CA GLY A 56 1.63 -6.21 17.76
C GLY A 56 1.99 -7.47 16.94
N ASN A 57 1.09 -7.90 16.06
CA ASN A 57 1.26 -9.07 15.20
C ASN A 57 1.09 -8.67 13.72
N LEU A 58 2.16 -8.22 13.09
CA LEU A 58 2.20 -8.07 11.63
C LEU A 58 2.44 -9.44 10.97
N SER A 59 1.45 -9.95 10.25
CA SER A 59 1.60 -11.16 9.43
C SER A 59 2.74 -10.99 8.43
N GLY A 60 3.66 -11.97 8.38
CA GLY A 60 4.80 -11.98 7.46
C GLY A 60 5.95 -11.03 7.80
N GLY A 61 5.85 -10.26 8.89
CA GLY A 61 6.91 -9.37 9.38
C GLY A 61 7.61 -9.92 10.62
N LEU A 62 8.83 -9.44 10.90
CA LEU A 62 9.40 -9.56 12.24
C LEU A 62 8.56 -8.72 13.21
N GLY A 63 8.05 -9.36 14.26
CA GLY A 63 7.39 -8.68 15.37
C GLY A 63 8.34 -7.70 16.08
N PRO A 64 7.80 -6.77 16.89
CA PRO A 64 8.62 -5.79 17.61
C PRO A 64 9.59 -6.49 18.59
N ARG A 65 10.83 -6.01 18.64
CA ARG A 65 11.85 -6.43 19.62
C ARG A 65 12.26 -5.26 20.52
N PRO A 66 12.92 -5.53 21.67
CA PRO A 66 13.48 -4.48 22.51
C PRO A 66 14.42 -3.57 21.72
N TYR A 67 14.42 -2.29 22.07
CA TYR A 67 15.33 -1.33 21.49
C TYR A 67 16.79 -1.69 21.85
N PRO A 68 17.74 -1.67 20.90
CA PRO A 68 17.55 -1.38 19.46
C PRO A 68 17.02 -2.58 18.65
N ASP A 69 15.90 -2.40 17.92
CA ASP A 69 15.29 -3.44 17.07
C ASP A 69 15.90 -3.44 15.64
N TYR A 70 17.18 -3.79 15.57
CA TYR A 70 17.92 -3.79 14.30
C TYR A 70 17.36 -4.75 13.27
N ALA A 71 16.86 -5.90 13.68
CA ALA A 71 16.41 -6.93 12.77
C ALA A 71 15.14 -6.51 12.03
N ARG A 72 14.19 -5.86 12.73
CA ARG A 72 12.99 -5.31 12.10
C ARG A 72 13.35 -4.15 11.19
N PHE A 73 14.19 -3.22 11.65
CA PHE A 73 14.57 -2.05 10.85
C PHE A 73 15.35 -2.46 9.59
N SER A 74 16.36 -3.32 9.70
CA SER A 74 17.14 -3.77 8.55
C SER A 74 16.30 -4.50 7.51
N GLN A 75 15.28 -5.26 7.94
CA GLN A 75 14.34 -5.91 7.04
C GLN A 75 13.53 -4.89 6.23
N ARG A 76 13.10 -3.78 6.84
CA ARG A 76 12.39 -2.70 6.13
C ARG A 76 13.32 -1.93 5.19
N GLU A 77 14.52 -1.61 5.64
CA GLU A 77 15.54 -0.93 4.81
C GLU A 77 15.95 -1.73 3.58
N TYR A 78 15.96 -3.05 3.68
CA TYR A 78 16.20 -3.90 2.52
C TYR A 78 15.21 -3.62 1.38
N GLY A 79 13.94 -3.31 1.70
CA GLY A 79 12.92 -2.97 0.72
C GLY A 79 13.32 -1.77 -0.14
N HIS A 80 13.73 -0.67 0.49
CA HIS A 80 14.14 0.56 -0.19
C HIS A 80 15.48 0.43 -0.92
N ARG A 81 16.38 -0.43 -0.44
CA ARG A 81 17.76 -0.51 -0.95
C ARG A 81 17.94 -1.57 -2.04
N VAL A 82 17.15 -2.64 -2.00
CA VAL A 82 17.34 -3.82 -2.85
C VAL A 82 16.00 -4.40 -3.33
N GLY A 83 15.03 -4.53 -2.43
CA GLY A 83 13.77 -5.23 -2.69
C GLY A 83 12.95 -4.60 -3.83
N ILE A 84 12.82 -3.27 -3.81
CA ILE A 84 12.05 -2.54 -4.82
C ILE A 84 12.57 -2.80 -6.24
N PHE A 85 13.88 -2.73 -6.45
CA PHE A 85 14.49 -2.90 -7.77
C PHE A 85 14.21 -4.31 -8.32
N ARG A 86 14.29 -5.34 -7.48
CA ARG A 86 13.96 -6.71 -7.91
C ARG A 86 12.48 -6.86 -8.30
N VAL A 87 11.58 -6.18 -7.61
CA VAL A 87 10.15 -6.20 -7.96
C VAL A 87 9.92 -5.48 -9.29
N LEU A 88 10.53 -4.30 -9.46
CA LEU A 88 10.43 -3.53 -10.70
C LEU A 88 11.03 -4.29 -11.89
N ASP A 89 12.16 -4.97 -11.74
CA ASP A 89 12.78 -5.81 -12.77
C ASP A 89 11.82 -6.92 -13.25
N VAL A 90 11.08 -7.55 -12.33
CA VAL A 90 10.11 -8.60 -12.69
C VAL A 90 8.92 -8.00 -13.43
N LEU A 91 8.41 -6.86 -12.98
CA LEU A 91 7.29 -6.18 -13.63
C LEU A 91 7.66 -5.71 -15.04
N ASP A 92 8.85 -5.14 -15.20
CA ASP A 92 9.40 -4.71 -16.49
C ASP A 92 9.58 -5.90 -17.44
N LYS A 93 10.14 -7.01 -16.95
CA LYS A 93 10.25 -8.27 -17.72
C LYS A 93 8.91 -8.75 -18.29
N HIS A 94 7.81 -8.48 -17.61
CA HIS A 94 6.46 -8.85 -18.04
C HIS A 94 5.67 -7.69 -18.68
N GLY A 95 6.30 -6.55 -18.97
CA GLY A 95 5.66 -5.38 -19.56
C GLY A 95 4.52 -4.80 -18.70
N SER A 96 4.53 -5.08 -17.39
CA SER A 96 3.48 -4.70 -16.45
C SER A 96 3.83 -3.38 -15.79
N LYS A 97 2.96 -2.38 -15.90
CA LYS A 97 3.16 -1.09 -15.23
C LYS A 97 2.71 -1.18 -13.78
N ALA A 98 3.59 -0.76 -12.87
CA ALA A 98 3.27 -0.63 -11.45
C ALA A 98 2.80 0.78 -11.13
N THR A 99 1.92 0.89 -10.13
CA THR A 99 1.63 2.14 -9.42
C THR A 99 2.42 2.14 -8.12
N ILE A 100 3.22 3.17 -7.89
CA ILE A 100 3.96 3.33 -6.64
C ILE A 100 3.09 4.11 -5.65
N SER A 101 2.83 3.52 -4.49
CA SER A 101 2.18 4.19 -3.35
C SER A 101 3.26 4.49 -2.32
N MET A 102 3.66 5.77 -2.24
CA MET A 102 4.78 6.23 -1.42
C MET A 102 4.31 7.31 -0.45
N ASP A 103 4.73 7.21 0.81
CA ASP A 103 4.52 8.27 1.80
C ASP A 103 5.56 9.40 1.69
N ALA A 104 5.24 10.57 2.26
CA ALA A 104 6.10 11.75 2.17
C ALA A 104 7.47 11.57 2.86
N LEU A 105 7.55 10.80 3.95
CA LEU A 105 8.82 10.54 4.64
C LEU A 105 9.70 9.61 3.81
N THR A 106 9.12 8.61 3.13
CA THR A 106 9.88 7.79 2.18
C THR A 106 10.46 8.65 1.06
N ALA A 107 9.65 9.51 0.43
CA ALA A 107 10.13 10.39 -0.63
C ALA A 107 11.28 11.30 -0.17
N ALA A 108 11.18 11.86 1.04
CA ALA A 108 12.18 12.75 1.61
C ALA A 108 13.48 12.03 2.02
N ASN A 109 13.38 10.82 2.60
CA ASN A 109 14.54 10.10 3.13
C ASN A 109 15.24 9.22 2.07
N TYR A 110 14.54 8.80 1.02
CA TYR A 110 15.09 7.98 -0.06
C TYR A 110 14.88 8.66 -1.43
N PRO A 111 15.49 9.84 -1.68
CA PRO A 111 15.26 10.62 -2.90
C PRO A 111 15.68 9.88 -4.18
N TYR A 112 16.57 8.88 -4.08
CA TYR A 112 16.96 8.02 -5.19
C TYR A 112 15.85 7.06 -5.66
N LEU A 113 14.74 6.94 -4.92
CA LEU A 113 13.56 6.17 -5.33
C LEU A 113 12.53 7.01 -6.11
N VAL A 114 12.72 8.33 -6.17
CA VAL A 114 11.77 9.27 -6.78
C VAL A 114 12.22 9.69 -8.19
N ASN A 115 13.53 9.75 -8.43
CA ASN A 115 14.14 10.26 -9.66
C ASN A 115 14.53 9.16 -10.63
#